data_AF-A0A3L7ST63-F1
#
_entry.id   AF-A0A3L7ST63-F1
#
_cell.length_a   1.000
_cell.length_b   1.000
_cell.length_c   1.000
_cell.angle_alpha   90.00
_cell.angle_beta   90.00
_cell.angle_gamma   90.00
#
_symmetry.space_group_name_H-M   'P 1'
#
loop_
_entity.id
_entity.type
_entity.pdbx_description
1 polymer ?
#
loop_
_entity_poly.entity_id
_entity_poly.type
_entity_poly.pdbx_seq_one_letter_code
_entity_poly.pdbx_strand_id
1 'polypeptide(L)'
;MIALIADATAVAGVHPLATINALLNTVATVLLVVGWRYIKRGNVRGHRAAMAAAFVTSAVFLACYLTYHYLVGHVPFRGEGAVRPVYFAILISHILLAVAVPVLALRMFFLAWKGRWDAHRRLGRITLPIWLYVSVTGVVIYLMLYHWFPGP
;
A
#
# COMPACT_ATOMS: atom_id res chain seq x y z
N MET A 1 18.63 0.43 -28.08
CA MET A 1 18.95 0.54 -26.63
C MET A 1 17.72 0.40 -25.74
N ILE A 2 16.54 0.94 -26.09
CA ILE A 2 15.28 0.72 -25.36
C ILE A 2 14.79 -0.74 -25.45
N ALA A 3 14.95 -1.39 -26.62
CA ALA A 3 14.60 -2.81 -26.80
C ALA A 3 15.49 -3.79 -26.00
N LEU A 4 16.74 -3.41 -25.68
CA LEU A 4 17.68 -4.28 -24.96
C LEU A 4 17.40 -4.33 -23.45
N ILE A 5 16.69 -3.34 -22.91
CA ILE A 5 16.23 -3.35 -21.51
C ILE A 5 14.98 -4.24 -21.35
N ALA A 6 14.17 -4.39 -22.40
CA ALA A 6 12.99 -5.25 -22.39
C ALA A 6 13.35 -6.75 -22.40
N ASP A 7 14.46 -7.12 -23.06
CA ASP A 7 14.92 -8.52 -23.15
C ASP A 7 15.43 -9.07 -21.81
N ALA A 8 16.01 -8.22 -20.94
CA ALA A 8 16.48 -8.64 -19.62
C ALA A 8 15.35 -8.96 -18.62
N THR A 9 14.10 -8.59 -18.96
CA THR A 9 12.89 -8.90 -18.19
C THR A 9 12.11 -10.09 -18.75
N ALA A 10 12.59 -10.73 -19.83
CA ALA A 10 11.99 -11.90 -20.46
C ALA A 10 12.35 -13.21 -19.73
N VAL A 11 12.34 -13.19 -18.39
CA VAL A 11 11.98 -14.39 -17.64
C VAL A 11 10.46 -14.36 -17.58
N ALA A 12 9.78 -15.49 -17.75
CA ALA A 12 8.32 -15.62 -17.77
C ALA A 12 7.60 -15.24 -16.44
N GLY A 13 7.99 -14.17 -15.75
CA GLY A 13 7.63 -13.87 -14.37
C GLY A 13 7.27 -12.39 -14.15
N VAL A 14 6.17 -12.19 -13.42
CA VAL A 14 5.74 -10.97 -12.69
C VAL A 14 6.37 -9.63 -13.11
N HIS A 15 5.56 -8.73 -13.67
CA HIS A 15 5.99 -7.39 -14.07
C HIS A 15 6.74 -6.65 -12.92
N PRO A 16 7.93 -6.06 -13.15
CA PRO A 16 8.75 -5.48 -12.10
C PRO A 16 8.03 -4.44 -11.22
N LEU A 17 7.17 -3.60 -11.82
CA LEU A 17 6.35 -2.64 -11.08
C LEU A 17 5.38 -3.30 -10.09
N ALA A 18 4.85 -4.49 -10.37
CA ALA A 18 3.98 -5.20 -9.44
C ALA A 18 4.77 -5.61 -8.18
N THR A 19 5.99 -6.11 -8.37
CA THR A 19 6.90 -6.45 -7.26
C THR A 19 7.33 -5.21 -6.48
N ILE A 20 7.69 -4.12 -7.16
CA ILE A 20 8.02 -2.83 -6.52
C ILE A 20 6.84 -2.33 -5.69
N ASN A 21 5.61 -2.42 -6.21
CA ASN A 21 4.41 -2.03 -5.49
C ASN A 21 4.19 -2.82 -4.20
N ALA A 22 4.40 -4.14 -4.24
CA ALA A 22 4.31 -4.98 -3.05
C ALA A 22 5.40 -4.63 -2.02
N LEU A 23 6.64 -4.37 -2.46
CA LEU A 23 7.73 -3.94 -1.60
C LEU A 23 7.43 -2.58 -0.94
N LEU A 24 6.95 -1.61 -1.71
CA LEU A 24 6.60 -0.28 -1.18
C LEU A 24 5.48 -0.36 -0.14
N ASN A 25 4.47 -1.20 -0.35
CA ASN A 25 3.43 -1.45 0.65
C ASN A 25 3.96 -2.13 1.92
N THR A 26 4.92 -3.06 1.76
CA THR A 26 5.61 -3.70 2.90
C THR A 26 6.37 -2.65 3.71
N VAL A 27 7.15 -1.79 3.05
CA VAL A 27 7.88 -0.69 3.68
C VAL A 27 6.92 0.28 4.37
N ALA A 28 5.83 0.67 3.72
CA ALA A 28 4.80 1.52 4.32
C ALA A 28 4.21 0.88 5.58
N THR A 29 3.89 -0.42 5.54
CA THR A 29 3.39 -1.18 6.71
C THR A 29 4.38 -1.09 7.88
N VAL A 30 5.66 -1.36 7.64
CA VAL A 30 6.70 -1.28 8.67
C VAL A 30 6.80 0.13 9.24
N LEU A 31 6.83 1.16 8.39
CA LEU A 31 6.91 2.57 8.82
C LEU A 31 5.70 2.99 9.66
N LEU A 32 4.48 2.55 9.31
CA LEU A 32 3.26 2.81 10.08
C LEU A 32 3.33 2.15 11.47
N VAL A 33 3.77 0.89 11.55
CA VAL A 33 3.94 0.20 12.83
C VAL A 33 5.01 0.87 13.69
N VAL A 34 6.14 1.26 13.09
CA VAL A 34 7.23 1.99 13.77
C VAL A 34 6.73 3.36 14.27
N GLY A 35 6.01 4.11 13.43
CA GLY A 35 5.42 5.40 13.79
C GLY A 35 4.42 5.30 14.93
N TRP A 36 3.62 4.23 14.95
CA TRP A 36 2.71 3.93 16.06
C TRP A 36 3.45 3.57 17.36
N ARG A 37 4.51 2.77 17.28
CA ARG A 37 5.36 2.44 18.44
C ARG A 37 6.03 3.69 19.01
N TYR A 38 6.52 4.60 18.17
CA TYR A 38 7.12 5.85 18.62
C TYR A 38 6.13 6.72 19.40
N ILE A 39 4.91 6.92 18.90
CA ILE A 39 3.94 7.76 19.62
C ILE A 39 3.46 7.11 20.92
N LYS A 40 3.34 5.77 20.96
CA LYS A 40 3.05 5.04 22.22
C LYS A 40 4.13 5.23 23.29
N ARG A 41 5.38 5.47 22.89
CA ARG A 41 6.51 5.77 23.80
C ARG A 41 6.70 7.27 24.06
N GLY A 42 5.80 8.13 23.59
CA GLY A 42 5.91 9.59 23.71
C GLY A 42 6.95 10.22 22.76
N ASN A 43 7.59 9.45 21.87
CA ASN A 43 8.57 9.97 20.92
C ASN A 43 7.88 10.62 19.72
N VAL A 44 7.49 11.89 19.87
CA VAL A 44 6.79 12.66 18.83
C VAL A 44 7.67 12.90 17.60
N ARG A 45 8.98 13.12 17.76
CA ARG A 45 9.90 13.35 16.65
C ARG A 45 10.02 12.10 15.76
N GLY A 46 10.22 10.94 16.38
CA GLY A 46 10.27 9.65 15.68
C GLY A 46 8.95 9.32 15.00
N HIS A 47 7.81 9.56 15.66
CA HIS A 47 6.50 9.41 15.05
C HIS A 47 6.34 10.26 13.79
N ARG A 48 6.66 11.57 13.86
CA ARG A 48 6.55 12.48 12.70
C ARG A 48 7.42 12.01 11.54
N ALA A 49 8.67 11.64 11.80
CA ALA A 49 9.59 11.16 10.77
C ALA A 49 9.06 9.87 10.10
N ALA A 50 8.61 8.90 10.89
CA ALA A 50 8.07 7.65 10.38
C ALA A 50 6.77 7.85 9.57
N MET A 51 5.86 8.72 10.03
CA MET A 51 4.61 9.01 9.31
C MET A 51 4.85 9.78 8.01
N ALA A 52 5.81 10.71 7.98
CA ALA A 52 6.21 11.39 6.75
C ALA A 52 6.84 10.41 5.74
N ALA A 53 7.73 9.53 6.20
CA ALA A 53 8.29 8.48 5.35
C ALA A 53 7.20 7.54 4.81
N ALA A 54 6.27 7.08 5.66
CA ALA A 54 5.16 6.21 5.23
C ALA A 54 4.27 6.89 4.17
N PHE A 55 4.01 8.19 4.34
CA PHE A 55 3.25 8.98 3.37
C PHE A 55 3.97 9.07 2.02
N VAL A 56 5.26 9.41 2.02
CA VAL A 56 6.08 9.47 0.79
C VAL A 56 6.15 8.10 0.12
N THR A 57 6.42 7.03 0.86
CA THR A 57 6.41 5.66 0.34
C THR A 57 5.07 5.30 -0.28
N SER A 58 3.95 5.68 0.35
CA SER A 58 2.60 5.41 -0.18
C SER A 58 2.29 6.24 -1.44
N ALA A 59 2.80 7.46 -1.54
CA ALA A 59 2.68 8.29 -2.74
C ALA A 59 3.48 7.72 -3.92
N VAL A 60 4.71 7.24 -3.67
CA VAL A 60 5.52 6.54 -4.67
C VAL A 60 4.83 5.24 -5.10
N PHE A 61 4.29 4.47 -4.15
CA PHE A 61 3.48 3.29 -4.45
C PHE A 61 2.32 3.63 -5.39
N LEU A 62 1.55 4.69 -5.08
CA LEU A 62 0.40 5.08 -5.90
C LEU A 62 0.84 5.45 -7.33
N ALA A 63 1.92 6.20 -7.48
CA ALA A 63 2.46 6.54 -8.79
C ALA A 63 2.85 5.27 -9.57
N CYS A 64 3.64 4.38 -8.97
CA CYS A 64 4.03 3.11 -9.58
C CYS A 64 2.82 2.21 -9.91
N TYR A 65 1.81 2.17 -9.05
CA TYR A 65 0.56 1.43 -9.25
C TYR A 65 -0.24 1.94 -10.44
N LEU A 66 -0.43 3.26 -10.53
CA LEU A 66 -1.16 3.87 -11.65
C LEU A 66 -0.40 3.68 -12.97
N THR A 67 0.92 3.82 -12.96
CA THR A 67 1.76 3.53 -14.15
C THR A 67 1.63 2.06 -14.55
N TYR A 68 1.73 1.13 -13.60
CA TYR A 68 1.55 -0.29 -13.88
C TYR A 68 0.19 -0.60 -14.50
N HIS A 69 -0.90 -0.08 -13.94
CA HIS A 69 -2.24 -0.28 -14.48
C HIS A 69 -2.47 0.37 -15.83
N TYR A 70 -1.83 1.51 -16.09
CA TYR A 70 -1.87 2.15 -17.41
C TYR A 70 -1.16 1.30 -18.48
N LEU A 71 -0.03 0.66 -18.12
CA LEU A 71 0.76 -0.14 -19.07
C LEU A 71 0.25 -1.57 -19.27
N VAL A 72 -0.18 -2.24 -18.19
CA VAL A 72 -0.50 -3.68 -18.17
C VAL A 72 -2.02 -3.94 -18.14
N GLY A 73 -2.82 -2.95 -17.75
CA GLY A 73 -4.27 -3.10 -17.64
C GLY A 73 -4.68 -3.90 -16.40
N HIS A 74 -5.65 -4.80 -16.57
CA HIS A 74 -6.19 -5.62 -15.48
C HIS A 74 -5.65 -7.05 -15.56
N VAL A 75 -5.19 -7.59 -14.42
CA VAL A 75 -4.79 -9.00 -14.34
C VAL A 75 -5.93 -9.80 -13.70
N PRO A 76 -6.54 -10.76 -14.43
CA PRO A 76 -7.62 -11.56 -13.88
C PRO A 76 -7.08 -12.54 -12.83
N PHE A 77 -7.78 -12.65 -11.71
CA PHE A 77 -7.51 -13.69 -10.72
C PHE A 77 -8.03 -15.04 -11.24
N ARG A 78 -7.14 -16.02 -11.37
CA ARG A 78 -7.43 -17.35 -11.95
C ARG A 78 -7.69 -18.46 -10.92
N GLY A 79 -7.57 -18.17 -9.61
CA GLY A 79 -7.87 -19.16 -8.57
C GLY A 79 -9.35 -19.57 -8.56
N GLU A 80 -9.60 -20.86 -8.34
CA GLU A 80 -10.94 -21.48 -8.38
C GLU A 80 -11.41 -21.98 -7.00
N GLY A 81 -12.72 -22.25 -6.87
CA GLY A 81 -13.31 -22.72 -5.62
C GLY A 81 -13.38 -21.65 -4.53
N ALA A 82 -13.20 -22.05 -3.27
CA ALA A 82 -13.41 -21.19 -2.09
C ALA A 82 -12.45 -19.99 -2.00
N VAL A 83 -11.29 -20.02 -2.67
CA VAL A 83 -10.32 -18.91 -2.63
C VAL A 83 -10.77 -17.70 -3.43
N ARG A 84 -11.60 -17.90 -4.47
CA ARG A 84 -12.08 -16.83 -5.34
C ARG A 84 -12.95 -15.79 -4.61
N PRO A 85 -14.00 -16.17 -3.85
CA PRO A 85 -14.76 -15.19 -3.08
C PRO A 85 -13.90 -14.52 -1.99
N VAL A 86 -12.94 -15.23 -1.39
CA VAL A 86 -11.99 -14.64 -0.41
C VAL A 86 -11.13 -13.56 -1.07
N TYR A 87 -10.57 -13.85 -2.25
CA TYR A 87 -9.79 -12.88 -3.02
C TYR A 87 -10.61 -11.62 -3.31
N PHE A 88 -11.83 -11.77 -3.82
CA PHE A 88 -12.67 -10.61 -4.15
C PHE A 88 -13.12 -9.84 -2.92
N ALA A 89 -13.40 -10.49 -1.80
CA ALA A 89 -13.70 -9.81 -0.55
C ALA A 89 -12.52 -8.93 -0.09
N ILE A 90 -11.29 -9.45 -0.17
CA ILE A 90 -10.06 -8.69 0.15
C ILE A 90 -9.86 -7.57 -0.87
N LEU A 91 -9.94 -7.85 -2.17
CA LEU A 91 -9.70 -6.88 -3.24
C LEU A 91 -10.69 -5.71 -3.18
N ILE A 92 -11.98 -6.00 -3.08
CA ILE A 92 -13.02 -4.97 -3.07
C ILE A 92 -12.87 -4.10 -1.82
N SER A 93 -12.73 -4.71 -0.64
CA SER A 93 -12.52 -3.95 0.60
C SER A 93 -11.23 -3.13 0.57
N HIS A 94 -10.13 -3.68 0.03
CA HIS A 94 -8.87 -2.98 -0.16
C HIS A 94 -9.06 -1.73 -1.02
N ILE A 95 -9.67 -1.85 -2.21
CA ILE A 95 -9.86 -0.73 -3.14
C ILE A 95 -10.70 0.38 -2.49
N LEU A 96 -11.82 0.03 -1.87
CA LEU A 96 -12.72 0.99 -1.23
C LEU A 96 -12.01 1.77 -0.11
N LEU A 97 -11.24 1.06 0.72
CA LEU A 97 -10.48 1.68 1.81
C LEU A 97 -9.26 2.46 1.28
N ALA A 98 -8.59 1.97 0.23
CA ALA A 98 -7.42 2.61 -0.37
C ALA A 98 -7.76 4.00 -0.92
N VAL A 99 -8.93 4.17 -1.54
CA VAL A 99 -9.40 5.48 -2.03
C VAL A 99 -9.53 6.49 -0.88
N ALA A 100 -9.88 6.04 0.33
CA ALA A 100 -10.00 6.92 1.49
C ALA A 100 -8.64 7.32 2.10
N VAL A 101 -7.60 6.49 1.95
CA VAL A 101 -6.30 6.68 2.62
C VAL A 101 -5.63 8.03 2.28
N PRO A 102 -5.50 8.46 1.01
CA PRO A 102 -4.90 9.76 0.68
C PRO A 102 -5.61 10.93 1.35
N VAL A 103 -6.95 10.92 1.36
CA VAL A 103 -7.76 11.98 1.98
C VAL A 103 -7.55 12.00 3.50
N LEU A 104 -7.58 10.83 4.14
CA LEU A 104 -7.33 10.70 5.58
C LEU A 104 -5.90 11.12 5.96
N ALA A 105 -4.91 10.72 5.18
CA ALA A 105 -3.51 11.07 5.40
C ALA A 105 -3.30 12.59 5.30
N LEU A 106 -3.79 13.23 4.24
CA LEU A 106 -3.73 14.68 4.08
C LEU A 106 -4.43 15.41 5.22
N ARG A 107 -5.60 14.92 5.67
CA ARG A 107 -6.29 15.48 6.83
C ARG A 107 -5.47 15.35 8.11
N MET A 108 -4.77 14.24 8.32
CA MET A 108 -3.89 14.04 9.48
C MET A 108 -2.74 15.04 9.50
N PHE A 109 -2.08 15.30 8.35
CA PHE A 109 -1.04 16.32 8.22
C PHE A 109 -1.60 17.73 8.44
N PHE A 110 -2.77 18.05 7.88
CA PHE A 110 -3.42 19.33 8.10
C PHE A 110 -3.71 19.58 9.59
N LEU A 111 -4.25 18.59 10.30
CA LEU A 111 -4.52 18.69 11.74
C LEU A 111 -3.23 18.87 12.55
N ALA A 112 -2.15 18.17 12.17
CA ALA A 112 -0.85 18.32 12.79
C ALA A 112 -0.25 19.72 12.56
N TRP A 113 -0.37 20.25 11.34
CA TRP A 113 0.11 21.59 11.00
C TRP A 113 -0.66 22.68 11.74
N LYS A 114 -1.98 22.52 11.90
CA LYS A 114 -2.83 23.42 12.70
C LYS A 114 -2.70 23.23 14.22
N GLY A 115 -1.83 22.32 14.68
CA GLY A 115 -1.64 22.05 16.11
C GLY A 115 -2.87 21.46 16.82
N ARG A 116 -3.83 20.90 16.06
CA ARG A 116 -5.08 20.34 16.62
C ARG A 116 -4.88 18.91 17.10
N TRP A 117 -4.11 18.74 18.16
CA TRP A 117 -3.63 17.42 18.63
C TRP A 117 -4.76 16.48 19.07
N ASP A 118 -5.83 16.98 19.69
CA ASP A 118 -6.97 16.14 20.10
C ASP A 118 -7.71 15.55 18.91
N ALA A 119 -8.00 16.40 17.92
CA ALA A 119 -8.61 15.96 16.67
C ALA A 119 -7.69 15.02 15.90
N HIS A 120 -6.37 15.29 15.87
CA HIS A 120 -5.37 14.42 15.26
C HIS A 120 -5.36 13.04 15.94
N ARG A 121 -5.38 12.97 17.28
CA ARG A 121 -5.44 11.71 18.03
C ARG A 121 -6.74 10.94 17.78
N ARG A 122 -7.89 11.63 17.72
CA ARG A 122 -9.19 11.00 17.42
C ARG A 122 -9.21 10.42 16.01
N LEU A 123 -8.77 11.19 15.01
CA LEU A 123 -8.73 10.74 13.63
C LEU A 123 -7.68 9.63 13.43
N GLY A 124 -6.51 9.75 14.05
CA GLY A 124 -5.43 8.76 13.95
C GLY A 124 -5.82 7.36 14.44
N ARG A 125 -6.74 7.26 15.41
CA ARG A 125 -7.30 5.95 15.85
C ARG A 125 -8.12 5.25 14.77
N ILE A 126 -8.63 5.99 13.78
CA ILE A 126 -9.38 5.48 12.64
C ILE A 126 -8.45 5.33 11.43
N THR A 127 -7.64 6.35 11.14
CA THR A 127 -6.75 6.36 9.97
C THR A 127 -5.68 5.27 10.04
N LEU A 128 -5.06 5.05 11.20
CA LEU A 128 -3.97 4.08 11.34
C LEU A 128 -4.41 2.64 10.98
N PRO A 129 -5.48 2.07 11.54
CA PRO A 129 -5.90 0.71 11.19
C PRO A 129 -6.33 0.58 9.73
N ILE A 130 -7.00 1.60 9.15
CA ILE A 130 -7.36 1.60 7.73
C ILE A 130 -6.11 1.59 6.85
N TRP A 131 -5.14 2.46 7.13
CA TRP A 131 -3.92 2.56 6.35
C TRP A 131 -3.09 1.27 6.46
N LEU A 132 -2.95 0.72 7.66
CA LEU A 132 -2.29 -0.57 7.86
C LEU A 132 -3.00 -1.71 7.12
N TYR A 133 -4.33 -1.77 7.19
CA TYR A 133 -5.12 -2.77 6.48
C TYR A 133 -4.83 -2.73 4.97
N VAL A 134 -4.90 -1.55 4.37
CA VAL A 134 -4.65 -1.35 2.94
C VAL A 134 -3.22 -1.75 2.59
N SER A 135 -2.21 -1.29 3.34
CA SER A 135 -0.82 -1.62 3.04
C SER A 135 -0.52 -3.13 3.14
N VAL A 136 -1.07 -3.82 4.15
CA VAL A 136 -0.90 -5.27 4.29
C VAL A 136 -1.64 -6.03 3.19
N THR A 137 -2.91 -5.70 2.96
CA THR A 137 -3.72 -6.41 1.95
C THR A 137 -3.21 -6.19 0.54
N GLY A 138 -2.56 -5.05 0.23
CA GLY A 138 -1.88 -4.85 -1.05
C GLY A 138 -0.77 -5.89 -1.31
N VAL A 139 -0.01 -6.27 -0.28
CA VAL A 139 0.98 -7.34 -0.37
C VAL A 139 0.30 -8.70 -0.54
N VAL A 140 -0.77 -8.95 0.20
CA VAL A 140 -1.54 -10.21 0.10
C VAL A 140 -2.12 -10.39 -1.30
N ILE A 141 -2.71 -9.35 -1.89
CA ILE A 141 -3.25 -9.38 -3.25
C ILE A 141 -2.15 -9.71 -4.26
N TYR A 142 -0.96 -9.10 -4.12
CA TYR A 142 0.19 -9.42 -4.95
C TYR A 142 0.60 -10.90 -4.82
N LEU A 143 0.72 -11.44 -3.60
CA LEU A 143 1.07 -12.84 -3.38
C LEU A 143 0.02 -13.78 -3.99
N MET A 144 -1.27 -13.48 -3.81
CA MET A 144 -2.36 -14.25 -4.39
C MET A 144 -2.32 -14.27 -5.92
N LEU A 145 -2.06 -13.13 -6.57
CA LEU A 145 -2.04 -13.01 -8.03
C LEU A 145 -0.81 -13.63 -8.67
N TYR A 146 0.36 -13.52 -8.04
CA TYR A 146 1.63 -13.78 -8.72
C TYR A 146 2.43 -14.96 -8.18
N HIS A 147 2.14 -15.44 -6.96
CA HIS A 147 2.94 -16.47 -6.31
C HIS A 147 2.12 -17.68 -5.88
N TRP A 148 0.93 -17.49 -5.32
CA TRP A 148 0.08 -18.59 -4.85
C TRP A 148 -0.82 -19.16 -5.94
N PHE A 149 -1.34 -18.29 -6.81
CA PHE A 149 -2.17 -18.69 -7.95
C PHE A 149 -1.66 -18.01 -9.24
N PRO A 150 -0.38 -18.21 -9.61
CA PRO A 150 0.16 -17.62 -10.82
C PRO A 150 -0.61 -18.12 -12.05
N GLY A 151 -0.90 -17.20 -12.97
CA GLY A 151 -1.35 -17.59 -14.30
C GLY A 151 -0.21 -18.28 -15.09
N PRO A 152 -0.52 -19.09 -16.11
CA PRO A 152 0.45 -19.56 -17.09
C PRO A 152 1.19 -18.40 -17.78
#